data_AF-A0A506VBR7-F1
#
_entry.id   AF-A0A506VBR7-F1
#
_cell.length_a   1.000
_cell.length_b   1.000
_cell.length_c   1.000
_cell.angle_alpha   90.00
_cell.angle_beta   90.00
_cell.angle_gamma   90.00
#
_symmetry.space_group_name_H-M   'P 1'
#
loop_
_entity.id
_entity.type
_entity.pdbx_description
1 polymer ?
#
loop_
_entity_poly.entity_id
_entity_poly.type
_entity_poly.pdbx_seq_one_letter_code
_entity_poly.pdbx_strand_id
1 'polypeptide(L)'
;MSTLSDDTIRRIENAAAALIAGGNPNPTNEQVRQHLGGGSLSHISPVMRAFRARQREQAAEQTTPLPAELAQLLTGQLGLLWQAAVRQAGAETLAAREQADADIAQADRERDEALAKVTSLESELAVLREVVAERDRLLLDVRALRDEALPLREQVARLTATGEHLTSQLKETKAELKDSREENRALQAELLTLARADGKAKK
;
A
#
# COMPACT_ATOMS: atom_id res chain seq x y z
N MET A 1 81.47 33.67 43.43
CA MET A 1 80.46 33.01 42.58
C MET A 1 79.18 32.96 43.38
N SER A 2 78.17 33.74 43.00
CA SER A 2 76.90 33.80 43.76
C SER A 2 76.16 32.48 43.61
N THR A 3 76.07 31.71 44.69
CA THR A 3 75.20 30.54 44.77
C THR A 3 73.75 31.03 44.70
N LEU A 4 73.02 30.62 43.66
CA LEU A 4 71.59 30.89 43.54
C LEU A 4 70.86 30.23 44.71
N SER A 5 69.81 30.88 45.24
CA SER A 5 69.00 30.25 46.29
C SER A 5 68.19 29.08 45.74
N ASP A 6 67.99 28.05 46.55
CA ASP A 6 67.19 26.88 46.20
C ASP A 6 65.76 27.23 45.79
N ASP A 7 65.19 28.29 46.37
CA ASP A 7 63.88 28.81 46.00
C ASP A 7 63.87 29.36 44.56
N THR A 8 64.96 30.04 44.15
CA THR A 8 65.10 30.55 42.78
C THR A 8 65.21 29.40 41.77
N ILE A 9 65.96 28.35 42.11
CA ILE A 9 66.10 27.15 41.27
C ILE A 9 64.74 26.47 41.08
N ARG A 10 63.99 26.26 42.17
CA ARG A 10 62.63 25.66 42.12
C ARG A 10 61.66 26.48 41.28
N ARG A 11 61.67 27.81 41.39
CA ARG A 11 60.80 28.68 40.56
C ARG A 11 61.09 28.51 39.07
N ILE A 12 62.37 28.44 38.69
CA ILE A 12 62.79 28.25 37.29
C ILE A 12 62.35 26.87 36.78
N GLU A 13 62.52 25.82 37.58
CA GLU A 13 62.09 24.45 37.23
C GLU A 13 60.57 24.34 37.11
N ASN A 14 59.82 24.95 38.02
CA ASN A 14 58.35 24.98 37.98
C ASN A 14 57.83 25.73 36.75
N ALA A 15 58.45 26.85 36.38
CA ALA A 15 58.11 27.58 35.16
C ALA A 15 58.39 26.76 33.90
N ALA A 16 59.52 26.02 33.87
CA ALA A 16 59.82 25.11 32.77
C ALA A 16 58.82 23.95 32.70
N ALA A 17 58.45 23.35 33.84
CA ALA A 17 57.46 22.29 33.92
C ALA A 17 56.06 22.76 33.47
N ALA A 18 55.65 23.97 33.85
CA ALA A 18 54.38 24.56 33.43
C ALA A 18 54.31 24.77 31.91
N LEU A 19 55.40 25.24 31.29
CA LEU A 19 55.49 25.38 29.83
C LEU A 19 55.42 24.03 29.10
N ILE A 20 56.00 22.97 29.68
CA ILE A 20 55.94 21.60 29.13
C ILE A 20 54.52 21.05 29.23
N ALA A 21 53.87 21.19 30.38
CA ALA A 21 52.47 20.79 30.56
C ALA A 21 51.52 21.57 29.63
N GLY A 22 51.86 22.81 29.30
CA GLY A 22 51.15 23.65 28.32
C GLY A 22 51.39 23.30 26.85
N GLY A 23 52.13 22.23 26.54
CA GLY A 23 52.31 21.73 25.17
C GLY A 23 53.60 22.18 24.47
N ASN A 24 54.54 22.83 25.16
CA ASN A 24 55.87 23.12 24.62
C ASN A 24 56.89 22.11 25.18
N PRO A 25 57.20 21.01 24.46
CA PRO A 25 58.05 19.94 25.00
C PRO A 25 59.51 20.37 25.24
N ASN A 26 59.98 21.46 24.62
CA ASN A 26 61.35 21.94 24.73
C ASN A 26 61.39 23.47 24.97
N PRO A 27 60.99 23.95 26.16
CA PRO A 27 60.94 25.38 26.44
C PRO A 27 62.34 25.99 26.40
N THR A 28 62.51 27.08 25.66
CA THR A 28 63.76 27.83 25.58
C THR A 28 63.99 28.63 26.85
N ASN A 29 65.25 28.94 27.16
CA ASN A 29 65.59 29.71 28.36
C ASN A 29 64.94 31.10 28.35
N GLU A 30 64.70 31.66 27.15
CA GLU A 30 63.99 32.92 26.96
C GLU A 30 62.50 32.81 27.28
N GLN A 31 61.84 31.72 26.84
CA GLN A 31 60.43 31.45 27.16
C GLN A 31 60.23 31.24 28.67
N VAL A 32 61.16 30.54 29.33
CA VAL A 32 61.14 30.38 30.79
C VAL A 32 61.31 31.74 31.48
N ARG A 33 62.22 32.59 31.00
CA ARG A 33 62.41 33.96 31.52
C ARG A 33 61.15 34.82 31.37
N GLN A 34 60.49 34.75 30.21
CA GLN A 34 59.24 35.47 29.96
C GLN A 34 58.11 34.99 30.88
N HIS A 35 57.99 33.66 31.07
CA HIS A 35 56.99 33.06 31.96
C HIS A 35 57.21 33.43 33.43
N LEU A 36 58.47 33.63 33.85
CA LEU A 36 58.83 34.11 35.19
C LEU A 36 58.63 35.62 35.38
N GLY A 37 58.37 36.38 34.32
CA GLY A 37 58.28 37.84 34.36
C GLY A 37 59.64 38.57 34.41
N GLY A 38 60.76 37.89 34.13
CA GLY A 38 62.11 38.46 34.13
C GLY A 38 63.19 37.55 34.72
N GLY A 39 64.40 38.10 34.91
CA GLY A 39 65.55 37.39 35.50
C GLY A 39 66.78 37.35 34.58
N SER A 40 67.97 37.07 35.13
CA SER A 40 69.18 36.98 34.31
C SER A 40 69.27 35.62 33.60
N LEU A 41 69.48 35.64 32.29
CA LEU A 41 69.76 34.43 31.50
C LEU A 41 71.02 33.68 32.00
N SER A 42 71.97 34.38 32.62
CA SER A 42 73.14 33.76 33.24
C SER A 42 72.78 32.87 34.45
N HIS A 43 71.64 33.13 35.10
CA HIS A 43 71.12 32.34 36.22
C HIS A 43 70.17 31.23 35.76
N ILE A 44 69.37 31.49 34.73
CA ILE A 44 68.40 30.52 34.18
C ILE A 44 69.11 29.40 33.41
N SER A 45 70.18 29.73 32.67
CA SER A 45 70.83 28.77 31.76
C SER A 45 71.45 27.56 32.47
N PRO A 46 72.16 27.69 33.60
CA PRO A 46 72.66 26.54 34.36
C PRO A 46 71.53 25.66 34.91
N VAL A 47 70.45 26.25 35.43
CA VAL A 47 69.30 25.52 36.00
C VAL A 47 68.55 24.74 34.92
N MET A 48 68.26 25.36 33.78
CA MET A 48 67.61 24.69 32.65
C MET A 48 68.46 23.56 32.08
N ARG A 49 69.79 23.69 32.09
CA ARG A 49 70.70 22.62 31.67
C ARG A 49 70.60 21.41 32.61
N ALA A 50 70.58 21.64 33.92
CA ALA A 50 70.42 20.57 34.92
C ALA A 50 69.02 19.95 34.91
N PHE A 51 67.97 20.75 34.68
CA PHE A 51 66.59 20.28 34.52
C PHE A 51 66.43 19.37 33.30
N ARG A 52 66.94 19.78 32.12
CA ARG A 52 66.92 18.95 30.90
C ARG A 52 67.82 17.72 30.99
N ALA A 53 68.87 17.73 31.81
CA ALA A 53 69.67 16.54 32.09
C ALA A 53 68.86 15.51 32.89
N ARG A 54 68.24 15.93 34.00
CA ARG A 54 67.38 15.07 34.82
C ARG A 54 66.18 14.51 34.05
N GLN A 55 65.53 15.31 33.20
CA GLN A 55 64.45 14.79 32.35
C GLN A 55 64.93 13.69 31.38
N ARG A 56 66.13 13.84 30.81
CA ARG A 56 66.69 12.82 29.90
C ARG A 56 67.04 11.54 30.64
N GLU A 57 67.58 11.65 31.86
CA GLU A 57 67.84 10.49 32.73
C GLU A 57 66.54 9.77 33.10
N GLN A 58 65.50 10.51 33.50
CA GLN A 58 64.18 9.93 33.81
C GLN A 58 63.52 9.29 32.58
N ALA A 59 63.60 9.92 31.41
CA ALA A 59 63.07 9.34 30.17
C ALA A 59 63.85 8.08 29.75
N ALA A 60 65.17 8.05 29.98
CA ALA A 60 66.00 6.88 29.73
C ALA A 60 65.69 5.71 30.71
N GLU A 61 65.37 6.01 31.96
CA GLU A 61 64.91 5.00 32.94
C GLU A 61 63.52 4.44 32.59
N GLN A 62 62.61 5.28 32.09
CA GLN A 62 61.24 4.88 31.71
C GLN A 62 61.17 4.12 30.38
N THR A 63 62.22 4.15 29.56
CA THR A 63 62.29 3.46 28.25
C THR A 63 62.86 2.04 28.37
N THR A 64 62.53 1.33 29.46
CA THR A 64 62.84 -0.10 29.52
C THR A 64 61.90 -0.83 28.55
N PRO A 65 62.42 -1.50 27.50
CA PRO A 65 61.57 -2.18 26.53
C PRO A 65 60.80 -3.32 27.21
N LEU A 66 59.54 -3.51 26.80
CA LEU A 66 58.73 -4.62 27.29
C LEU A 66 59.45 -5.95 26.99
N PRO A 67 59.54 -6.89 27.96
CA PRO A 67 60.12 -8.19 27.71
C PRO A 67 59.46 -8.88 26.50
N ALA A 68 60.28 -9.54 25.67
CA ALA A 68 59.83 -10.12 24.42
C ALA A 68 58.72 -11.17 24.62
N GLU A 69 58.79 -11.95 25.70
CA GLU A 69 57.78 -12.95 26.04
C GLU A 69 56.43 -12.31 26.35
N LEU A 70 56.42 -11.19 27.08
CA LEU A 70 55.20 -10.43 27.38
C LEU A 70 54.61 -9.80 26.12
N ALA A 71 55.44 -9.25 25.24
CA ALA A 71 55.00 -8.69 23.97
C ALA A 71 54.36 -9.75 23.06
N GLN A 72 54.96 -10.94 22.96
CA GLN A 72 54.42 -12.06 22.18
C GLN A 72 53.11 -12.58 22.76
N LEU A 73 53.02 -12.73 24.09
CA LEU A 73 51.80 -13.14 24.77
C LEU A 73 50.65 -12.16 24.47
N LEU A 74 50.89 -10.86 24.66
CA LEU A 74 49.89 -9.82 24.38
C LEU A 74 49.45 -9.83 22.92
N THR A 75 50.38 -9.99 21.99
CA THR A 75 50.08 -10.07 20.55
C THR A 75 49.19 -11.29 20.24
N GLY A 76 49.49 -12.45 20.83
CA GLY A 76 48.67 -13.65 20.67
C GLY A 76 47.25 -13.50 21.24
N GLN A 77 47.13 -12.93 22.44
CA GLN A 77 45.83 -12.69 23.07
C GLN A 77 44.98 -11.68 22.29
N LEU A 78 45.58 -10.60 21.79
CA LEU A 78 44.91 -9.64 20.88
C LEU A 78 44.45 -10.32 19.59
N GLY A 79 45.24 -11.22 19.02
CA GLY A 79 44.85 -12.00 17.85
C GLY A 79 43.62 -12.89 18.10
N LEU A 80 43.55 -13.55 19.26
CA LEU A 80 42.39 -14.37 19.63
C LEU A 80 41.12 -13.53 19.86
N LEU A 81 41.25 -12.39 20.54
CA LEU A 81 40.16 -11.44 20.74
C LEU A 81 39.64 -10.90 19.39
N TRP A 82 40.55 -10.54 18.48
CA TRP A 82 40.19 -10.08 17.15
C TRP A 82 39.48 -11.17 16.34
N GLN A 83 39.98 -12.41 16.34
CA GLN A 83 39.33 -13.53 15.66
C GLN A 83 37.93 -13.82 16.23
N ALA A 84 37.77 -13.73 17.56
CA ALA A 84 36.47 -13.88 18.20
C ALA A 84 35.50 -12.78 17.75
N ALA A 85 35.94 -11.51 17.75
CA ALA A 85 35.14 -10.38 17.30
C ALA A 85 34.73 -10.50 15.82
N VAL A 86 35.67 -10.90 14.93
CA VAL A 86 35.38 -11.11 13.50
C VAL A 86 34.37 -12.26 13.30
N ARG A 87 34.52 -13.37 14.02
CA ARG A 87 33.56 -14.48 13.95
C ARG A 87 32.18 -14.08 14.45
N GLN A 88 32.11 -13.32 15.54
CA GLN A 88 30.85 -12.84 16.07
C GLN A 88 30.16 -11.88 15.08
N ALA A 89 30.87 -10.89 14.56
CA ALA A 89 30.33 -9.98 13.54
C ALA A 89 29.91 -10.73 12.26
N GLY A 90 30.67 -11.76 11.85
CA GLY A 90 30.30 -12.63 10.73
C GLY A 90 29.01 -13.40 10.98
N ALA A 91 28.83 -13.95 12.19
CA ALA A 91 27.61 -14.66 12.56
C ALA A 91 26.40 -13.73 12.63
N GLU A 92 26.54 -12.54 13.23
CA GLU A 92 25.47 -11.55 13.32
C GLU A 92 25.03 -11.04 11.94
N THR A 93 26.00 -10.77 11.06
CA THR A 93 25.69 -10.32 9.68
C THR A 93 25.04 -11.41 8.84
N LEU A 94 25.46 -12.67 8.99
CA LEU A 94 24.81 -13.80 8.33
C LEU A 94 23.38 -13.97 8.83
N ALA A 95 23.17 -13.99 10.15
CA ALA A 95 21.84 -14.13 10.75
C ALA A 95 20.89 -13.00 10.34
N ALA A 96 21.39 -11.76 10.29
CA ALA A 96 20.61 -10.62 9.82
C ALA A 96 20.21 -10.75 8.34
N ARG A 97 21.09 -11.30 7.49
CA ARG A 97 20.77 -11.56 6.07
C ARG A 97 19.75 -12.68 5.92
N GLU A 98 19.95 -13.80 6.61
CA GLU A 98 19.00 -14.92 6.56
C GLU A 98 17.61 -14.52 7.05
N GLN A 99 17.54 -13.71 8.11
CA GLN A 99 16.26 -13.17 8.58
C GLN A 99 15.62 -12.23 7.55
N ALA A 100 16.40 -11.31 6.96
CA ALA A 100 15.89 -10.41 5.94
C ALA A 100 15.38 -11.16 4.71
N ASP A 101 16.09 -12.20 4.26
CA ASP A 101 15.67 -13.05 3.15
C ASP A 101 14.37 -13.81 3.48
N ALA A 102 14.25 -14.31 4.72
CA ALA A 102 13.02 -14.95 5.19
C ALA A 102 11.83 -13.98 5.23
N ASP A 103 12.05 -12.76 5.71
CA ASP A 103 11.03 -11.70 5.77
C ASP A 103 10.58 -11.27 4.37
N ILE A 104 11.53 -11.10 3.44
CA ILE A 104 11.25 -10.81 2.02
C ILE A 104 10.42 -11.94 1.41
N ALA A 105 10.83 -13.19 1.61
CA ALA A 105 10.10 -14.36 1.07
C ALA A 105 8.70 -14.51 1.68
N GLN A 106 8.49 -14.08 2.93
CA GLN A 106 7.15 -14.03 3.52
C GLN A 106 6.31 -12.90 2.90
N ALA A 107 6.85 -11.69 2.80
CA ALA A 107 6.16 -10.54 2.22
C ALA A 107 5.77 -10.79 0.75
N ASP A 108 6.66 -11.43 -0.03
CA ASP A 108 6.37 -11.81 -1.42
C ASP A 108 5.22 -12.81 -1.52
N ARG A 109 5.18 -13.82 -0.63
CA ARG A 109 4.07 -14.79 -0.58
C ARG A 109 2.75 -14.11 -0.23
N GLU A 110 2.74 -13.27 0.80
CA GLU A 110 1.54 -12.52 1.20
C GLU A 110 1.05 -11.59 0.08
N ARG A 111 1.98 -10.92 -0.62
CA ARG A 111 1.67 -10.09 -1.80
C ARG A 111 1.03 -10.93 -2.90
N ASP A 112 1.63 -12.07 -3.24
CA ASP A 112 1.18 -12.90 -4.35
C ASP A 112 -0.20 -13.52 -4.06
N GLU A 113 -0.45 -13.94 -2.82
CA GLU A 113 -1.78 -14.38 -2.37
C GLU A 113 -2.82 -13.26 -2.45
N ALA A 114 -2.47 -12.05 -2.00
CA ALA A 114 -3.36 -10.89 -2.08
C ALA A 114 -3.67 -10.52 -3.55
N LEU A 115 -2.66 -10.52 -4.42
CA LEU A 115 -2.82 -10.26 -5.86
C LEU A 115 -3.73 -11.31 -6.51
N ALA A 116 -3.52 -12.60 -6.22
CA ALA A 116 -4.38 -13.67 -6.72
C ALA A 116 -5.84 -13.47 -6.28
N LYS A 117 -6.06 -13.04 -5.02
CA LYS A 117 -7.41 -12.75 -4.53
C LYS A 117 -8.04 -11.55 -5.23
N VAL A 118 -7.27 -10.49 -5.48
CA VAL A 118 -7.75 -9.32 -6.24
C VAL A 118 -8.15 -9.73 -7.65
N THR A 119 -7.31 -10.49 -8.37
CA THR A 119 -7.65 -10.97 -9.72
C THR A 119 -8.92 -11.82 -9.73
N SER A 120 -9.11 -12.71 -8.74
CA SER A 120 -10.37 -13.46 -8.58
C SER A 120 -11.56 -12.53 -8.41
N LEU A 121 -11.49 -11.58 -7.48
CA LEU A 121 -12.58 -10.64 -7.20
C LEU A 121 -12.89 -9.73 -8.39
N GLU A 122 -11.88 -9.28 -9.13
CA GLU A 122 -12.07 -8.50 -10.36
C GLU A 122 -12.80 -9.30 -11.44
N SER A 123 -12.47 -10.60 -11.58
CA SER A 123 -13.18 -11.50 -12.51
C SER A 123 -14.64 -11.73 -12.10
N GLU A 124 -14.90 -11.95 -10.81
CA GLU A 124 -16.26 -12.09 -10.27
C GLU A 124 -17.07 -10.81 -10.47
N LEU A 125 -16.45 -9.65 -10.24
CA LEU A 125 -17.07 -8.35 -10.41
C LEU A 125 -17.38 -8.04 -11.88
N ALA A 126 -16.52 -8.47 -12.82
CA ALA A 126 -16.81 -8.37 -14.25
C ALA A 126 -18.06 -9.19 -14.62
N VAL A 127 -18.16 -10.44 -14.14
CA VAL A 127 -19.36 -11.27 -14.37
C VAL A 127 -20.61 -10.63 -13.79
N LEU A 128 -20.54 -10.10 -12.56
CA LEU A 128 -21.68 -9.44 -11.93
C LEU A 128 -22.14 -8.19 -12.70
N ARG A 129 -21.21 -7.43 -13.29
CA ARG A 129 -21.54 -6.28 -14.15
C ARG A 129 -22.30 -6.71 -15.40
N GLU A 130 -21.90 -7.80 -16.04
CA GLU A 130 -22.62 -8.35 -17.20
C GLU A 130 -24.02 -8.83 -16.82
N VAL A 131 -24.17 -9.52 -15.68
CA VAL A 131 -25.48 -9.95 -15.17
C VAL A 131 -26.40 -8.77 -14.91
N VAL A 132 -25.86 -7.69 -14.34
CA VAL A 132 -26.58 -6.43 -14.10
C VAL A 132 -27.04 -5.81 -15.42
N ALA A 133 -26.16 -5.71 -16.41
CA ALA A 133 -26.48 -5.16 -17.72
C ALA A 133 -27.57 -5.96 -18.44
N GLU A 134 -27.47 -7.29 -18.41
CA GLU A 134 -28.46 -8.17 -19.04
C GLU A 134 -29.81 -8.10 -18.31
N ARG A 135 -29.83 -8.08 -16.98
CA ARG A 135 -31.07 -7.87 -16.22
C ARG A 135 -31.74 -6.56 -16.61
N ASP A 136 -30.97 -5.48 -16.70
CA ASP A 136 -31.52 -4.15 -17.00
C ASP A 136 -32.09 -4.12 -18.43
N ARG A 137 -31.44 -4.80 -19.38
CA ARG A 137 -31.97 -5.05 -20.73
C ARG A 137 -33.28 -5.84 -20.69
N LEU A 138 -33.31 -6.98 -20.00
CA LEU A 138 -34.51 -7.81 -19.89
C LEU A 138 -35.68 -7.06 -19.23
N LEU A 139 -35.41 -6.18 -18.26
CA LEU A 139 -36.43 -5.32 -17.66
C LEU A 139 -37.02 -4.33 -18.68
N LEU A 140 -36.22 -3.79 -19.59
CA LEU A 140 -36.72 -2.95 -20.68
C LEU A 140 -37.59 -3.76 -21.65
N ASP A 141 -37.14 -4.95 -22.04
CA ASP A 141 -37.88 -5.83 -22.96
C ASP A 141 -39.24 -6.25 -22.36
N VAL A 142 -39.27 -6.60 -21.06
CA VAL A 142 -40.52 -6.94 -20.36
C VAL A 142 -41.48 -5.75 -20.31
N ARG A 143 -40.98 -4.52 -20.16
CA ARG A 143 -41.82 -3.31 -20.18
C ARG A 143 -42.39 -3.07 -21.58
N ALA A 144 -41.56 -3.14 -22.62
CA ALA A 144 -42.00 -3.00 -24.01
C ALA A 144 -43.07 -4.04 -24.37
N LEU A 145 -42.85 -5.31 -24.04
CA LEU A 145 -43.84 -6.37 -24.26
C LEU A 145 -45.14 -6.14 -23.50
N ARG A 146 -45.10 -5.57 -22.29
CA ARG A 146 -46.31 -5.20 -21.55
C ARG A 146 -47.06 -4.08 -22.23
N ASP A 147 -46.35 -3.06 -22.70
CA ASP A 147 -46.94 -1.92 -23.40
C ASP A 147 -47.59 -2.34 -24.72
N GLU A 148 -47.02 -3.33 -25.43
CA GLU A 148 -47.61 -3.93 -26.63
C GLU A 148 -48.79 -4.87 -26.33
N ALA A 149 -48.73 -5.63 -25.23
CA ALA A 149 -49.77 -6.60 -24.89
C ALA A 149 -51.10 -5.96 -24.47
N LEU A 150 -51.08 -4.77 -23.86
CA LEU A 150 -52.28 -4.04 -23.44
C LEU A 150 -53.23 -3.71 -24.61
N PRO A 151 -52.81 -3.00 -25.67
CA PRO A 151 -53.70 -2.68 -26.79
C PRO A 151 -54.18 -3.93 -27.54
N LEU A 152 -53.34 -4.98 -27.63
CA LEU A 152 -53.76 -6.24 -28.22
C LEU A 152 -54.89 -6.91 -27.41
N ARG A 153 -54.82 -6.90 -26.08
CA ARG A 153 -55.90 -7.39 -25.21
C ARG A 153 -57.18 -6.58 -25.40
N GLU A 154 -57.08 -5.26 -25.51
CA GLU A 154 -58.24 -4.41 -25.81
C GLU A 154 -58.85 -4.70 -27.18
N GLN A 155 -58.03 -4.89 -28.21
CA GLN A 155 -58.50 -5.26 -29.54
C GLN A 155 -59.21 -6.61 -29.54
N VAL A 156 -58.65 -7.62 -28.86
CA VAL A 156 -59.29 -8.93 -28.70
C VAL A 156 -60.65 -8.79 -28.01
N ALA A 157 -60.74 -8.00 -26.94
CA ALA A 157 -62.02 -7.78 -26.25
C ALA A 157 -63.06 -7.10 -27.17
N ARG A 158 -62.66 -6.08 -27.93
CA ARG A 158 -63.53 -5.38 -28.89
C ARG A 158 -64.02 -6.29 -30.02
N LEU A 159 -63.11 -7.09 -30.60
CA LEU A 159 -63.45 -8.05 -31.65
C LEU A 159 -64.38 -9.14 -31.13
N THR A 160 -64.16 -9.61 -29.90
CA THR A 160 -65.03 -10.60 -29.24
C THR A 160 -66.44 -10.05 -29.08
N ALA A 161 -66.60 -8.85 -28.51
CA ALA A 161 -67.91 -8.21 -28.34
C ALA A 161 -68.62 -7.95 -29.68
N THR A 162 -67.87 -7.54 -30.70
CA THR A 162 -68.42 -7.32 -32.06
C THR A 162 -68.87 -8.64 -32.68
N GLY A 163 -68.09 -9.72 -32.52
CA GLY A 163 -68.45 -11.06 -32.97
C GLY A 163 -69.74 -11.58 -32.31
N GLU A 164 -69.89 -11.38 -31.00
CA GLU A 164 -71.11 -11.74 -30.26
C GLU A 164 -72.34 -10.94 -30.74
N HIS A 165 -72.17 -9.63 -30.96
CA HIS A 165 -73.23 -8.77 -31.49
C HIS A 165 -73.67 -9.20 -32.89
N LEU A 166 -72.73 -9.37 -33.82
CA LEU A 166 -73.01 -9.82 -35.19
C LEU A 166 -73.67 -11.21 -35.18
N THR A 167 -73.25 -12.11 -34.30
CA THR A 167 -73.88 -13.43 -34.15
C THR A 167 -75.33 -13.31 -33.70
N SER A 168 -75.64 -12.35 -32.82
CA SER A 168 -77.00 -12.08 -32.35
C SER A 168 -77.87 -11.48 -33.46
N GLN A 169 -77.37 -10.47 -34.18
CA GLN A 169 -78.06 -9.88 -35.34
C GLN A 169 -78.33 -10.92 -36.44
N LEU A 170 -77.39 -11.83 -36.68
CA LEU A 170 -77.55 -12.91 -37.65
C LEU A 170 -78.66 -13.88 -37.23
N LYS A 171 -78.82 -14.16 -35.92
CA LYS A 171 -79.94 -14.96 -35.41
C LYS A 171 -81.28 -14.25 -35.58
N GLU A 172 -81.34 -12.95 -35.25
CA GLU A 172 -82.55 -12.12 -35.37
C GLU A 172 -83.01 -12.00 -36.83
N THR A 173 -82.13 -11.59 -37.73
CA THR A 173 -82.43 -11.51 -39.18
C THR A 173 -82.82 -12.86 -39.79
N LYS A 174 -82.25 -13.98 -39.30
CA LYS A 174 -82.70 -15.32 -39.70
C LYS A 174 -84.12 -15.64 -39.21
N ALA A 175 -84.49 -15.19 -38.02
CA ALA A 175 -85.85 -15.34 -37.49
C ALA A 175 -86.84 -14.49 -38.29
N GLU A 176 -86.55 -13.20 -38.48
CA GLU A 176 -87.37 -12.30 -39.30
C GLU A 176 -87.57 -12.82 -40.73
N LEU A 177 -86.50 -13.33 -41.35
CA LEU A 177 -86.58 -13.93 -42.69
C LEU A 177 -87.45 -15.19 -42.71
N LYS A 178 -87.43 -15.99 -41.64
CA LYS A 178 -88.29 -17.16 -41.50
C LYS A 178 -89.75 -16.72 -41.37
N ASP A 179 -90.03 -15.76 -40.50
CA ASP A 179 -91.38 -15.24 -40.26
C ASP A 179 -91.96 -14.62 -41.54
N SER A 180 -91.20 -13.77 -42.23
CA SER A 180 -91.61 -13.20 -43.52
C SER A 180 -91.88 -14.27 -44.60
N ARG A 181 -91.12 -15.38 -44.60
CA ARG A 181 -91.39 -16.51 -45.51
C ARG A 181 -92.68 -17.25 -45.15
N GLU A 182 -92.98 -17.39 -43.86
CA GLU A 182 -94.23 -18.00 -43.39
C GLU A 182 -95.43 -17.11 -43.72
N GLU A 183 -95.34 -15.80 -43.49
CA GLU A 183 -96.35 -14.81 -43.90
C GLU A 183 -96.57 -14.81 -45.42
N ASN A 184 -95.51 -14.80 -46.22
CA ASN A 184 -95.62 -14.88 -47.68
C ASN A 184 -96.33 -16.18 -48.12
N ARG A 185 -96.04 -17.32 -47.48
CA ARG A 185 -96.75 -18.58 -47.76
C ARG A 185 -98.22 -18.50 -47.38
N ALA A 186 -98.56 -17.87 -46.25
CA ALA A 186 -99.93 -17.66 -45.82
C ALA A 186 -100.70 -16.76 -46.81
N LEU A 187 -100.12 -15.61 -47.18
CA LEU A 187 -100.70 -14.71 -48.17
C LEU A 187 -100.86 -15.37 -49.55
N GLN A 188 -99.89 -16.17 -49.99
CA GLN A 188 -100.03 -16.96 -51.23
C GLN A 188 -101.18 -17.97 -51.14
N ALA A 189 -101.35 -18.64 -50.00
CA ALA A 189 -102.47 -19.54 -49.78
C ALA A 189 -103.82 -18.79 -49.82
N GLU A 190 -103.90 -17.61 -49.20
CA GLU A 190 -105.09 -16.74 -49.26
C GLU A 190 -105.39 -16.22 -50.68
N LEU A 191 -104.38 -15.81 -51.44
CA LEU A 191 -104.56 -15.42 -52.84
C LEU A 191 -105.09 -16.58 -53.68
N LEU A 192 -104.63 -17.81 -53.43
CA LEU A 192 -105.14 -19.01 -54.09
C LEU A 192 -106.60 -19.30 -53.72
N THR A 193 -107.00 -19.12 -52.46
CA THR A 193 -108.41 -19.31 -52.05
C THR A 193 -109.31 -18.24 -52.67
N LEU A 194 -108.89 -16.98 -52.69
CA LEU A 194 -109.61 -15.88 -53.34
C LEU A 194 -109.74 -16.10 -54.85
N ALA A 195 -108.66 -16.47 -55.55
CA ALA A 195 -108.71 -16.78 -56.97
C ALA A 195 -109.66 -17.94 -57.29
N ARG A 196 -109.71 -18.97 -56.42
CA ARG A 196 -110.67 -20.09 -56.53
C ARG A 196 -112.11 -19.65 -56.25
N ALA A 197 -112.33 -18.70 -55.33
CA ALA A 197 -113.65 -18.16 -55.03
C ALA A 197 -114.18 -17.28 -56.17
N ASP A 198 -113.35 -16.41 -56.74
CA ASP A 198 -113.72 -15.54 -57.88
C ASP A 198 -113.99 -16.35 -59.16
N GLY A 199 -113.21 -17.42 -59.40
CA GLY A 199 -113.47 -18.37 -60.49
C GLY A 199 -114.75 -19.21 -60.34
N LYS A 200 -115.27 -19.35 -59.11
CA LYS A 200 -116.58 -19.99 -58.85
C LYS A 200 -117.75 -19.01 -58.96
N ALA A 201 -117.54 -17.71 -58.74
CA ALA A 201 -118.56 -16.67 -58.88
C ALA A 201 -118.81 -16.23 -60.34
N LYS A 202 -117.88 -16.53 -61.26
CA LYS A 202 -117.97 -16.22 -62.71
C LYS A 202 -118.46 -17.40 -63.58
N LYS A 203 -118.98 -18.48 -62.99
CA LYS A 203 -119.68 -19.58 -63.69
C LYS A 203 -121.14 -19.56 -63.31
#